data_AF-A0A3B8WJ62-F1
#
_entry.id   AF-A0A3B8WJ62-F1
#
_cell.length_a   1.000
_cell.length_b   1.000
_cell.length_c   1.000
_cell.angle_alpha   90.00
_cell.angle_beta   90.00
_cell.angle_gamma   90.00
#
_symmetry.space_group_name_H-M   'P 1'
#
loop_
_entity.id
_entity.type
_entity.pdbx_description
1 polymer ?
#
loop_
_entity_poly.entity_id
_entity_poly.type
_entity_poly.pdbx_seq_one_letter_code
_entity_poly.pdbx_strand_id
1 'polypeptide(L)'
;CVEESAVSHLVELAIDNQVFVQGGEFALGDVGKPDGTPYVTLTDHSRPVVNVRIDSYSISRFETTWGEMVVYYEDLERAHLYADQFSLKKYLMVSDDPLSPNYYRKPARVPNYGEAEGYCAWLAERTG
;
A
#
# COMPACT_ATOMS: atom_id res chain seq x y z
N CYS A 1 4.81 7.38 23.21
CA CYS A 1 3.60 8.15 22.93
C CYS A 1 3.71 8.60 21.50
N VAL A 2 2.93 8.02 20.59
CA VAL A 2 2.74 8.64 19.27
C VAL A 2 2.11 9.99 19.55
N GLU A 3 2.69 11.06 19.03
CA GLU A 3 2.03 12.35 19.14
C GLU A 3 0.70 12.24 18.39
N GLU A 4 -0.42 12.59 19.04
CA GLU A 4 -1.76 12.63 18.44
C GLU A 4 -1.78 13.41 17.11
N SER A 5 -0.80 14.32 16.94
CA SER A 5 -0.48 15.05 15.71
C SER A 5 -0.12 14.14 14.52
N ALA A 6 0.65 13.06 14.73
CA ALA A 6 1.14 12.19 13.66
C ALA A 6 0.03 11.32 13.06
N VAL A 7 -0.84 10.77 13.91
CA VAL A 7 -2.02 10.02 13.47
C VAL A 7 -2.99 10.93 12.72
N SER A 8 -3.29 12.11 13.27
CA SER A 8 -4.17 13.08 12.61
C SER A 8 -3.64 13.51 11.24
N HIS A 9 -2.34 13.81 11.14
CA HIS A 9 -1.71 14.19 9.88
C HIS A 9 -1.76 13.07 8.84
N LEU A 10 -1.55 11.82 9.26
CA LEU A 10 -1.63 10.67 8.38
C LEU A 10 -3.06 10.47 7.86
N VAL A 11 -4.07 10.60 8.72
CA VAL A 11 -5.48 10.49 8.32
C VAL A 11 -5.85 11.54 7.27
N GLU A 12 -5.43 12.80 7.47
CA GLU A 12 -5.62 13.87 6.48
C GLU A 12 -4.94 13.52 5.15
N LEU A 13 -3.69 13.07 5.20
CA LEU A 13 -2.93 12.67 4.01
C LEU A 13 -3.59 11.49 3.27
N ALA A 14 -4.15 10.52 3.99
CA ALA A 14 -4.82 9.36 3.42
C ALA A 14 -6.10 9.75 2.66
N ILE A 15 -6.83 10.77 3.16
CA ILE A 15 -8.00 11.35 2.49
C ILE A 15 -7.57 12.15 1.26
N ASP A 16 -6.60 13.06 1.41
CA ASP A 16 -6.15 13.98 0.35
C ASP A 16 -5.49 13.26 -0.84
N ASN A 17 -4.90 12.09 -0.59
CA ASN A 17 -4.28 11.28 -1.63
C ASN A 17 -5.26 10.38 -2.39
N GLN A 18 -6.55 10.36 -2.05
CA GLN A 18 -7.54 9.61 -2.83
C GLN A 18 -7.71 10.20 -4.23
N VAL A 19 -7.66 9.33 -5.23
CA VAL A 19 -7.94 9.67 -6.63
C VAL A 19 -9.18 8.92 -7.08
N PHE A 20 -10.17 9.67 -7.55
CA PHE A 20 -11.39 9.09 -8.10
C PHE A 20 -11.10 8.41 -9.45
N VAL A 21 -11.56 7.17 -9.56
CA VAL A 21 -11.53 6.36 -10.78
C VAL A 21 -12.96 6.15 -11.24
N GLN A 22 -13.26 6.64 -12.44
CA GLN A 22 -14.56 6.44 -13.05
C GLN A 22 -14.76 4.96 -13.40
N GLY A 23 -15.88 4.40 -12.97
CA GLY A 23 -16.28 3.04 -13.30
C GLY A 23 -16.62 2.85 -14.79
N GLY A 24 -16.64 1.59 -15.22
CA GLY A 24 -16.82 1.23 -16.62
C GLY A 24 -16.51 -0.23 -16.90
N GLU A 25 -16.38 -0.55 -18.18
CA GLU A 25 -15.91 -1.85 -18.65
C GLU A 25 -14.42 -1.78 -19.01
N PHE A 26 -13.64 -2.72 -18.50
CA PHE A 26 -12.19 -2.80 -18.68
C PHE A 26 -11.77 -4.18 -19.12
N ALA A 27 -10.70 -4.25 -19.90
CA ALA A 27 -10.01 -5.47 -20.26
C ALA A 27 -8.97 -5.82 -19.19
N LEU A 28 -9.18 -6.91 -18.46
CA LEU A 28 -8.24 -7.41 -17.46
C LEU A 28 -7.41 -8.57 -18.03
N GLY A 29 -6.09 -8.43 -17.97
CA GLY A 29 -5.13 -9.43 -18.45
C GLY A 29 -4.14 -8.86 -19.47
N ASP A 30 -3.31 -9.73 -20.04
CA ASP A 30 -2.35 -9.40 -21.08
C ASP A 30 -3.02 -9.37 -22.46
N VAL A 31 -3.35 -8.14 -22.89
CA VAL A 31 -3.91 -7.84 -24.22
C VAL A 31 -2.97 -8.16 -25.37
N GLY A 32 -1.69 -8.42 -25.09
CA GLY A 32 -0.67 -8.69 -26.08
C GLY A 32 -0.23 -7.44 -26.84
N LYS A 33 0.96 -7.53 -27.43
CA LYS A 33 1.50 -6.57 -28.40
C LYS A 33 0.66 -6.60 -29.68
N PRO A 34 0.83 -5.61 -30.58
CA PRO A 34 0.14 -5.59 -31.87
C PRO A 34 0.36 -6.85 -32.73
N ASP A 35 1.46 -7.59 -32.54
CA ASP A 35 1.76 -8.85 -33.22
C ASP A 35 1.13 -10.09 -32.56
N GLY A 36 0.31 -9.90 -31.52
CA GLY A 36 -0.35 -10.97 -30.75
C GLY A 36 0.52 -11.63 -29.69
N THR A 37 1.81 -11.30 -29.62
CA THR A 37 2.72 -11.85 -28.61
C THR A 37 2.44 -11.24 -27.22
N PRO A 38 2.66 -11.99 -26.13
CA PRO A 38 2.49 -11.47 -24.78
C PRO A 38 3.38 -10.24 -24.48
N TYR A 39 2.87 -9.32 -23.65
CA TYR A 39 3.71 -8.32 -23.00
C TYR A 39 4.56 -8.91 -21.88
N VAL A 40 4.03 -9.93 -21.18
CA VAL A 40 4.70 -10.58 -20.04
C VAL A 40 5.16 -11.99 -20.38
N THR A 41 6.20 -12.45 -19.70
CA THR A 41 6.73 -13.83 -19.88
C THR A 41 5.88 -14.88 -19.18
N LEU A 42 5.16 -14.52 -18.10
CA LEU A 42 4.30 -15.42 -17.33
C LEU A 42 2.84 -15.26 -17.77
N THR A 43 2.37 -16.18 -18.61
CA THR A 43 1.07 -16.06 -19.29
C THR A 43 -0.06 -16.88 -18.70
N ASP A 44 0.25 -17.88 -17.87
CA ASP A 44 -0.70 -18.92 -17.43
C ASP A 44 -1.92 -18.36 -16.68
N HIS A 45 -1.77 -17.18 -16.06
CA HIS A 45 -2.81 -16.52 -15.27
C HIS A 45 -3.11 -15.08 -15.71
N SER A 46 -2.46 -14.59 -16.76
CA SER A 46 -2.71 -13.27 -17.33
C SER A 46 -3.49 -13.33 -18.64
N ARG A 47 -3.72 -14.54 -19.19
CA ARG A 47 -4.47 -14.78 -20.42
C ARG A 47 -5.50 -15.91 -20.23
N PRO A 48 -6.61 -15.90 -21.00
CA PRO A 48 -7.02 -14.84 -21.92
C PRO A 48 -7.46 -13.58 -21.18
N VAL A 49 -7.49 -12.47 -21.90
CA VAL A 49 -8.09 -11.24 -21.38
C VAL A 49 -9.58 -11.48 -21.11
N VAL A 50 -10.07 -10.94 -20.00
CA VAL A 50 -11.48 -10.98 -19.62
C VAL A 50 -12.02 -9.56 -19.47
N ASN A 51 -13.26 -9.34 -19.90
CA ASN A 51 -13.95 -8.07 -19.67
C ASN A 51 -14.50 -8.04 -18.25
N VAL A 52 -14.19 -7.00 -17.50
CA VAL A 52 -14.68 -6.76 -16.15
C VAL A 52 -15.43 -5.45 -16.10
N ARG A 53 -16.53 -5.42 -15.35
CA ARG A 53 -17.25 -4.20 -15.04
C ARG A 53 -16.93 -3.80 -13.61
N ILE A 54 -16.44 -2.57 -13.43
CA ILE A 54 -16.01 -2.04 -12.15
C ILE A 54 -16.84 -0.79 -11.87
N ASP A 55 -17.44 -0.72 -10.69
CA ASP A 55 -18.13 0.49 -10.22
C ASP A 55 -17.10 1.59 -9.88
N SER A 56 -17.51 2.86 -9.92
CA SER A 56 -16.59 3.95 -9.60
C SER A 56 -16.07 3.83 -8.16
N TYR A 57 -14.78 4.09 -7.96
CA TYR A 57 -14.12 3.99 -6.66
C TYR A 57 -13.06 5.06 -6.51
N SER A 58 -12.47 5.16 -5.32
CA SER A 58 -11.27 5.96 -5.07
C SER A 58 -10.12 5.06 -4.65
N ILE A 59 -8.91 5.39 -5.06
CA ILE A 59 -7.68 4.69 -4.66
C ILE A 59 -6.57 5.69 -4.37
N SER A 60 -5.70 5.35 -3.43
CA SER A 60 -4.54 6.16 -3.09
C SER A 60 -3.66 6.42 -4.33
N ARG A 61 -3.25 7.68 -4.51
CA ARG A 61 -2.36 8.12 -5.60
C ARG A 61 -0.99 7.44 -5.54
N PHE A 62 -0.53 7.10 -4.35
CA PHE A 62 0.79 6.52 -4.07
C PHE A 62 0.65 5.27 -3.21
N GLU A 63 1.68 4.42 -3.24
CA GLU A 63 1.81 3.30 -2.32
C GLU A 63 1.99 3.80 -0.88
N THR A 64 1.39 3.11 0.09
CA THR A 64 1.61 3.36 1.53
C THR A 64 3.10 3.29 1.84
N THR A 65 3.59 4.29 2.55
CA THR A 65 5.00 4.51 2.81
C THR A 65 5.47 3.89 4.12
N TRP A 66 6.79 3.73 4.26
CA TRP A 66 7.43 3.30 5.50
C TRP A 66 7.05 4.14 6.72
N GLY A 67 6.99 5.47 6.56
CA GLY A 67 6.61 6.40 7.63
C GLY A 67 5.17 6.17 8.09
N GLU A 68 4.25 5.95 7.16
CA GLU A 68 2.84 5.69 7.48
C GLU A 68 2.66 4.38 8.27
N MET A 69 3.35 3.30 7.85
CA MET A 69 3.27 2.03 8.56
C MET A 69 3.84 2.10 9.98
N VAL A 70 4.89 2.90 10.21
CA VAL A 70 5.43 3.10 11.56
C VAL A 70 4.43 3.79 12.46
N VAL A 71 3.77 4.85 12.00
CA VAL A 71 2.70 5.52 12.78
C VAL A 71 1.61 4.53 13.18
N TYR A 72 1.17 3.68 12.24
CA TYR A 72 0.20 2.62 12.53
C TYR A 72 0.71 1.60 13.57
N TYR A 73 1.95 1.12 13.46
CA TYR A 73 2.50 0.17 14.43
C TYR A 73 2.67 0.78 15.82
N GLU A 74 3.05 2.05 15.89
CA GLU A 74 3.22 2.75 17.16
C GLU A 74 1.88 3.07 17.81
N ASP A 75 0.85 3.46 17.04
CA ASP A 75 -0.50 3.74 17.56
C ASP A 75 -1.14 2.51 18.19
N LEU A 76 -0.89 1.32 17.61
CA LEU A 76 -1.36 0.06 18.16
C LEU A 76 -0.43 -0.55 19.22
N GLU A 77 0.70 0.10 19.53
CA GLU A 77 1.77 -0.42 20.40
C GLU A 77 2.34 -1.79 19.93
N ARG A 78 2.29 -2.09 18.63
CA ARG A 78 2.66 -3.39 18.04
C ARG A 78 4.07 -3.47 17.48
N ALA A 79 4.84 -2.39 17.52
CA ALA A 79 6.24 -2.39 17.05
C ALA A 79 7.09 -3.50 17.72
N HIS A 80 6.81 -3.85 18.97
CA HIS A 80 7.52 -4.93 19.68
C HIS A 80 7.46 -6.29 18.95
N LEU A 81 6.40 -6.57 18.17
CA LEU A 81 6.25 -7.81 17.41
C LEU A 81 7.34 -8.02 16.35
N TYR A 82 7.99 -6.94 15.92
CA TYR A 82 9.00 -6.94 14.86
C TYR A 82 10.38 -6.50 15.35
N ALA A 83 10.51 -6.13 16.63
CA ALA A 83 11.71 -5.52 17.19
C ALA A 83 12.80 -6.54 17.55
N ASP A 84 12.47 -7.78 17.90
CA ASP A 84 13.46 -8.71 18.47
C ASP A 84 14.20 -9.54 17.42
N GLN A 85 13.51 -9.97 16.36
CA GLN A 85 14.10 -10.81 15.33
C GLN A 85 14.81 -9.96 14.28
N PHE A 86 16.09 -10.23 14.04
CA PHE A 86 16.89 -9.51 13.04
C PHE A 86 16.25 -9.45 11.64
N SER A 87 15.61 -10.55 11.22
CA SER A 87 14.90 -10.64 9.93
C SER A 87 13.64 -9.77 9.86
N LEU A 88 13.03 -9.45 11.00
CA LEU A 88 11.79 -8.67 11.12
C LEU A 88 12.05 -7.19 11.38
N LYS A 89 13.19 -6.84 12.00
CA LYS A 89 13.59 -5.44 12.27
C LYS A 89 13.47 -4.55 11.05
N LYS A 90 13.75 -5.09 9.86
CA LYS A 90 13.62 -4.37 8.58
C LYS A 90 12.26 -3.71 8.35
N TYR A 91 11.20 -4.20 9.00
CA TYR A 91 9.86 -3.63 8.92
C TYR A 91 9.64 -2.39 9.80
N LEU A 92 10.63 -2.05 10.64
CA LEU A 92 10.61 -0.88 11.52
C LEU A 92 11.80 0.06 11.25
N MET A 93 12.71 -0.30 10.34
CA MET A 93 13.93 0.48 10.08
C MET A 93 13.62 1.71 9.22
N VAL A 94 12.88 2.68 9.73
CA VAL A 94 12.57 3.92 9.02
C VAL A 94 13.71 4.94 9.17
N SER A 95 14.00 5.66 8.09
CA SER A 95 15.09 6.62 8.04
C SER A 95 14.65 7.93 7.41
N ASP A 96 15.16 9.04 7.95
CA ASP A 96 15.01 10.38 7.37
C ASP A 96 16.05 10.69 6.28
N ASP A 97 17.06 9.83 6.09
CA ASP A 97 18.06 9.98 5.04
C ASP A 97 17.45 9.65 3.66
N PRO A 98 17.36 10.61 2.72
CA PRO A 98 16.82 10.36 1.38
C PRO A 98 17.58 9.30 0.58
N LEU A 99 18.85 9.05 0.91
CA LEU A 99 19.67 8.03 0.25
C LEU A 99 19.48 6.63 0.86
N SER A 100 18.80 6.53 2.01
CA SER A 100 18.54 5.25 2.66
C SER A 100 17.62 4.36 1.81
N PRO A 101 17.86 3.04 1.74
CA PRO A 101 16.90 2.10 1.17
C PRO A 101 15.56 2.11 1.90
N ASN A 102 15.53 2.56 3.15
CA ASN A 102 14.34 2.63 4.00
C ASN A 102 13.93 4.08 4.30
N TYR A 103 14.20 5.00 3.38
CA TYR A 103 13.72 6.38 3.49
C TYR A 103 12.21 6.41 3.72
N TYR A 104 11.73 7.19 4.70
CA TYR A 104 10.35 7.10 5.20
C TYR A 104 9.27 7.31 4.13
N ARG A 105 9.56 8.05 3.05
CA ARG A 105 8.61 8.27 1.93
C ARG A 105 8.63 7.16 0.87
N LYS A 106 9.46 6.14 1.01
CA LYS A 106 9.47 5.00 0.07
C LYS A 106 8.33 4.03 0.41
N PRO A 107 7.84 3.27 -0.59
CA PRO A 107 6.82 2.24 -0.37
C PRO A 107 7.22 1.27 0.74
N ALA A 108 6.29 1.05 1.68
CA ALA A 108 6.49 0.13 2.78
C ALA A 108 6.59 -1.31 2.26
N ARG A 109 7.43 -2.09 2.91
CA ARG A 109 7.35 -3.55 2.84
C ARG A 109 6.76 -4.01 4.16
N VAL A 110 5.61 -4.66 4.13
CA VAL A 110 4.95 -5.19 5.32
C VAL A 110 5.24 -6.69 5.47
N PRO A 111 5.24 -7.22 6.70
CA PRO A 111 5.62 -8.62 6.95
C PRO A 111 4.66 -9.64 6.33
N ASN A 112 3.39 -9.27 6.15
CA ASN A 112 2.34 -10.16 5.65
C ASN A 112 1.12 -9.33 5.19
N TYR A 113 0.16 -10.00 4.54
CA TYR A 113 -1.09 -9.38 4.09
C TYR A 113 -1.95 -8.85 5.24
N GLY A 114 -1.93 -9.50 6.41
CA GLY A 114 -2.73 -9.09 7.58
C GLY A 114 -2.37 -7.70 8.11
N GLU A 115 -1.10 -7.27 8.00
CA GLU A 115 -0.74 -5.89 8.34
C GLU A 115 -1.22 -4.87 7.30
N ALA A 116 -1.26 -5.24 6.02
CA ALA A 116 -1.85 -4.38 4.99
C ALA A 116 -3.37 -4.22 5.19
N GLU A 117 -4.07 -5.33 5.45
CA GLU A 117 -5.50 -5.32 5.76
C GLU A 117 -5.79 -4.55 7.05
N GLY A 118 -5.00 -4.78 8.10
CA GLY A 118 -5.11 -4.09 9.38
C GLY A 118 -4.90 -2.58 9.26
N TYR A 119 -3.93 -2.14 8.46
CA TYR A 119 -3.73 -0.72 8.16
C TYR A 119 -4.95 -0.10 7.47
N CYS A 120 -5.53 -0.79 6.47
CA CYS A 120 -6.75 -0.32 5.79
C CYS A 120 -7.94 -0.21 6.76
N ALA A 121 -8.13 -1.20 7.63
CA ALA A 121 -9.20 -1.17 8.62
C ALA A 121 -9.00 -0.04 9.65
N TRP A 122 -7.77 0.13 10.13
CA TRP A 122 -7.39 1.18 11.07
C TRP A 122 -7.61 2.59 10.49
N LEU A 123 -7.32 2.79 9.21
CA LEU A 123 -7.63 4.02 8.49
C LEU A 123 -9.14 4.23 8.36
N ALA A 124 -9.89 3.20 7.96
CA ALA A 124 -11.34 3.29 7.77
C ALA A 124 -12.07 3.74 9.04
N GLU A 125 -11.66 3.23 10.22
CA GLU A 125 -12.21 3.66 11.51
C GLU A 125 -11.99 5.15 11.80
N ARG A 126 -10.94 5.75 11.23
CA ARG A 126 -10.53 7.14 11.49
C ARG A 126 -11.02 8.12 10.42
N THR A 127 -11.28 7.65 9.21
CA THR A 127 -11.79 8.48 8.12
C THR A 127 -13.33 8.55 8.09
N GLY A 128 -14.01 7.61 8.75
CA GLY A 128 -15.47 7.43 8.63
C GLY A 128 -15.87 6.84 7.29
#